data_AF-A0A2V5NN87-F1
#
_entry.id   AF-A0A2V5NN87-F1
#
_cell.length_a   1.000
_cell.length_b   1.000
_cell.length_c   1.000
_cell.angle_alpha   90.00
_cell.angle_beta   90.00
_cell.angle_gamma   90.00
#
_symmetry.space_group_name_H-M   'P 1'
#
loop_
_entity.id
_entity.type
_entity.pdbx_description
1 polymer ?
#
loop_
_entity_poly.entity_id
_entity_poly.type
_entity_poly.pdbx_seq_one_letter_code
_entity_poly.pdbx_strand_id
1 'polypeptide(L)'
;DAVGKRIAIGGMSSQPTWITIVGIVGDIKHTGLDTEPKPEMYVPFAQDPYQSMIFTVHSAQHPRLLAAAIRSQIQAIDPAQPVANIRTFEQVIADSVAPRRLSVVLLGVFAGAAVILAAVGIYGVISFLVVQRTHEMGVRMALGAQRADVLGLVIGGALKLVAVGTAAGLLLALFSTRALQALLYQVSAFDAPTFLLVTLILGAVALAASYLPAQRATRADPMIALSHIT
;
A
#
# COMPACT_ATOMS: atom_id res chain seq x y z
N ASP A 1 -30.26 -10.59 25.33
CA ASP A 1 -30.05 -9.41 26.18
C ASP A 1 -29.21 -9.77 27.41
N ALA A 2 -28.18 -8.98 27.72
CA ALA A 2 -27.22 -9.25 28.79
C ALA A 2 -27.21 -8.19 29.89
N VAL A 3 -27.87 -7.04 29.68
CA VAL A 3 -28.02 -6.00 30.70
C VAL A 3 -28.84 -6.54 31.88
N GLY A 4 -28.45 -6.17 33.10
CA GLY A 4 -29.05 -6.63 34.36
C GLY A 4 -28.56 -8.01 34.84
N LYS A 5 -27.83 -8.75 34.01
CA LYS A 5 -27.18 -10.01 34.42
C LYS A 5 -25.89 -9.74 35.17
N ARG A 6 -25.40 -10.76 35.89
CA ARG A 6 -24.16 -10.68 36.67
C ARG A 6 -23.06 -11.54 36.08
N ILE A 7 -21.82 -11.07 36.21
CA ILE A 7 -20.61 -11.82 35.88
C ILE A 7 -19.67 -11.82 37.07
N ALA A 8 -18.92 -12.91 37.24
CA ALA A 8 -17.91 -13.05 38.29
C ALA A 8 -16.53 -12.66 37.74
N ILE A 9 -15.83 -11.76 38.44
CA ILE A 9 -14.45 -11.38 38.16
C ILE A 9 -13.52 -12.05 39.20
N GLY A 10 -12.30 -12.41 38.79
CA GLY A 10 -11.26 -12.97 39.68
C GLY A 10 -11.11 -14.49 39.60
N GLY A 11 -11.11 -15.03 38.38
CA GLY A 11 -11.05 -16.47 38.09
C GLY A 11 -10.05 -17.22 38.98
N MET A 12 -10.55 -18.26 39.66
CA MET A 12 -9.88 -19.12 40.65
C MET A 12 -9.70 -18.58 42.08
N SER A 13 -10.26 -17.42 42.44
CA SER A 13 -10.34 -17.02 43.85
C SER A 13 -11.52 -17.68 44.57
N SER A 14 -11.35 -18.03 45.85
CA SER A 14 -12.36 -18.71 46.68
C SER A 14 -13.62 -17.87 46.96
N GLN A 15 -13.59 -16.56 46.63
CA GLN A 15 -14.70 -15.63 46.79
C GLN A 15 -14.83 -14.75 45.54
N PRO A 16 -15.57 -15.20 44.51
CA PRO A 16 -15.74 -14.43 43.29
C PRO A 16 -16.47 -13.12 43.54
N THR A 17 -15.95 -12.02 42.96
CA THR A 17 -16.63 -10.72 43.03
C THR A 17 -17.65 -10.63 41.91
N TRP A 18 -18.93 -10.55 42.28
CA TRP A 18 -20.03 -10.43 41.33
C TRP A 18 -20.28 -8.98 40.95
N ILE A 19 -20.25 -8.66 39.66
CA ILE A 19 -20.63 -7.36 39.12
C ILE A 19 -21.86 -7.47 38.22
N THR A 20 -22.62 -6.39 38.10
CA THR A 20 -23.84 -6.33 37.26
C THR A 20 -23.54 -5.59 35.96
N ILE A 21 -23.97 -6.16 34.83
CA ILE A 21 -23.85 -5.53 33.51
C ILE A 21 -24.89 -4.40 33.42
N VAL A 22 -24.43 -3.15 33.36
CA VAL A 22 -25.31 -1.96 33.29
C VAL A 22 -25.46 -1.41 31.87
N GLY A 23 -24.62 -1.85 30.93
CA GLY A 23 -24.65 -1.41 29.54
C GLY A 23 -23.73 -2.24 28.66
N ILE A 24 -23.96 -2.16 27.35
CA ILE A 24 -23.15 -2.80 26.32
C ILE A 24 -22.79 -1.72 25.30
N VAL A 25 -21.51 -1.62 24.97
CA VAL A 25 -20.99 -0.72 23.94
C VAL A 25 -20.56 -1.52 22.72
N GLY A 26 -20.44 -0.86 21.56
CA GLY A 26 -19.91 -1.50 20.36
C GLY A 26 -18.42 -1.85 20.50
N ASP A 27 -17.95 -2.74 19.64
CA ASP A 27 -16.56 -3.21 19.68
C ASP A 27 -15.56 -2.08 19.45
N ILE A 28 -14.48 -2.07 20.23
CA ILE A 28 -13.39 -1.09 20.14
C ILE A 28 -12.08 -1.84 19.84
N LYS A 29 -11.32 -1.35 18.87
CA LYS A 29 -10.03 -1.94 18.49
C LYS A 29 -8.88 -1.36 19.33
N HIS A 30 -8.76 -1.79 20.58
CA HIS A 30 -7.76 -1.25 21.52
C HIS A 30 -6.33 -1.77 21.25
N THR A 31 -6.18 -3.01 20.80
CA THR A 31 -4.86 -3.67 20.66
C THR A 31 -4.22 -3.49 19.28
N GLY A 32 -4.99 -3.06 18.28
CA GLY A 32 -4.53 -2.91 16.90
C GLY A 32 -5.69 -2.90 15.91
N LEU A 33 -5.51 -2.24 14.77
CA LEU A 33 -6.55 -2.14 13.73
C LEU A 33 -6.81 -3.45 12.98
N ASP A 34 -5.88 -4.40 13.07
CA ASP A 34 -5.91 -5.72 12.44
C ASP A 34 -6.16 -6.89 13.39
N THR A 35 -6.26 -6.61 14.69
CA THR A 35 -6.64 -7.62 15.67
C THR A 35 -8.16 -7.65 15.85
N GLU A 36 -8.72 -8.84 16.08
CA GLU A 36 -10.10 -8.96 16.52
C GLU A 36 -10.26 -8.32 17.90
N PRO A 37 -11.37 -7.58 18.14
CA PRO A 37 -11.70 -7.05 19.45
C PRO A 37 -11.72 -8.19 20.47
N LYS A 38 -10.93 -8.04 21.53
CA LYS A 38 -10.97 -8.98 22.66
C LYS A 38 -12.09 -8.58 23.61
N PRO A 39 -12.62 -9.50 24.42
CA PRO A 39 -13.57 -9.15 25.46
C PRO A 39 -12.99 -8.08 26.39
N GLU A 40 -13.65 -6.94 26.46
CA GLU A 40 -13.30 -5.81 27.32
C GLU A 40 -14.48 -5.44 28.22
N MET A 41 -14.17 -4.96 29.43
CA MET A 41 -15.15 -4.45 30.36
C MET A 41 -14.72 -3.09 30.88
N TYR A 42 -15.69 -2.19 31.05
CA TYR A 42 -15.47 -0.87 31.63
C TYR A 42 -16.07 -0.85 33.03
N VAL A 43 -15.22 -0.61 34.03
CA VAL A 43 -15.63 -0.49 35.44
C VAL A 43 -15.47 0.97 35.87
N PRO A 44 -16.46 1.57 36.56
CA PRO A 44 -16.32 2.93 37.08
C PRO A 44 -15.10 3.04 38.00
N PHE A 45 -14.30 4.10 37.83
CA PHE A 45 -13.10 4.34 38.65
C PHE A 45 -13.38 4.34 40.16
N ALA A 46 -14.56 4.81 40.59
CA ALA A 46 -14.97 4.80 42.00
C ALA A 46 -15.17 3.38 42.58
N GLN A 47 -15.35 2.37 41.72
CA GLN A 47 -15.52 0.96 42.12
C GLN A 47 -14.21 0.17 41.99
N ASP A 48 -13.37 0.51 41.01
CA ASP A 48 -12.06 -0.11 40.78
C ASP A 48 -11.00 0.96 40.45
N PRO A 49 -10.38 1.58 41.48
CA PRO A 49 -9.40 2.63 41.27
C PRO A 49 -8.07 2.06 40.72
N TYR A 50 -7.66 2.51 39.54
CA TYR A 50 -6.36 2.18 38.97
C TYR A 50 -5.25 3.13 39.48
N GLN A 51 -4.05 2.58 39.66
CA GLN A 51 -2.86 3.36 40.04
C GLN A 51 -2.29 4.21 38.89
N SER A 52 -2.74 3.96 37.65
CA SER A 52 -2.38 4.75 36.47
C SER A 52 -3.63 5.36 35.84
N MET A 53 -3.52 6.63 35.43
CA MET A 53 -4.62 7.37 34.81
C MET A 53 -4.11 8.08 33.57
N ILE A 54 -4.90 8.00 32.49
CA ILE A 54 -4.64 8.74 31.24
C ILE A 54 -5.58 9.93 31.22
N PHE A 55 -5.01 11.13 31.19
CA PHE A 55 -5.77 12.36 30.96
C PHE A 55 -5.79 12.69 29.48
N THR A 56 -7.00 12.80 28.92
CA THR A 56 -7.20 13.31 27.57
C THR A 56 -7.68 14.75 27.66
N VAL A 57 -6.94 15.67 27.06
CA VAL A 57 -7.26 17.10 27.09
C VAL A 57 -7.54 17.57 25.67
N HIS A 58 -8.71 18.17 25.47
CA HIS A 58 -9.07 18.81 24.21
C HIS A 58 -8.80 20.31 24.31
N SER A 59 -7.97 20.84 23.41
CA SER A 59 -7.62 22.26 23.37
C SER A 59 -7.15 22.67 21.99
N ALA A 60 -7.38 23.93 21.62
CA ALA A 60 -6.86 24.53 20.40
C ALA A 60 -5.44 25.11 20.57
N GLN A 61 -4.88 25.10 21.78
CA GLN A 61 -3.55 25.65 22.07
C GLN A 61 -2.42 24.70 21.63
N HIS A 62 -1.22 25.26 21.42
CA HIS A 62 -0.05 24.46 21.09
C HIS A 62 0.23 23.39 22.18
N PRO A 63 0.34 22.10 21.82
CA PRO A 63 0.46 21.01 22.78
C PRO A 63 1.64 21.12 23.74
N ARG A 64 2.75 21.72 23.31
CA ARG A 64 3.94 21.92 24.17
C ARG A 64 3.67 22.88 25.33
N LEU A 65 2.94 23.95 25.07
CA LEU A 65 2.59 24.94 26.11
C LEU A 65 1.59 24.33 27.10
N LEU A 66 0.60 23.62 26.57
CA LEU A 66 -0.41 22.95 27.38
C LEU A 66 0.20 21.83 28.25
N ALA A 67 1.11 21.04 27.69
CA ALA A 67 1.83 20.00 28.42
C ALA A 67 2.65 20.55 29.60
N ALA A 68 3.36 21.65 29.38
CA ALA A 68 4.12 22.32 30.44
C ALA A 68 3.20 22.84 31.55
N ALA A 69 2.08 23.48 31.17
CA ALA A 69 1.08 23.99 32.11
C ALA A 69 0.45 22.84 32.93
N ILE A 70 -0.01 21.77 32.28
CA ILE A 70 -0.59 20.60 32.96
C ILE A 70 0.42 19.97 33.93
N ARG A 71 1.67 19.77 33.49
CA ARG A 71 2.73 19.22 34.34
C ARG A 71 2.95 20.08 35.59
N SER A 72 2.99 21.40 35.43
CA SER A 72 3.17 22.31 36.57
C SER A 72 2.03 22.22 37.59
N GLN A 73 0.78 22.07 37.13
CA GLN A 73 -0.39 21.92 38.01
C GLN A 73 -0.39 20.57 38.73
N ILE A 74 -0.03 19.49 38.05
CA ILE A 74 0.10 18.16 38.67
C ILE A 74 1.18 18.20 39.76
N GLN A 75 2.34 18.80 39.46
CA GLN A 75 3.44 18.93 40.41
C GLN A 75 3.12 19.84 41.61
N ALA A 76 2.22 20.80 41.45
CA ALA A 76 1.75 21.64 42.55
C ALA A 76 0.86 20.86 43.54
N ILE A 77 0.14 19.84 43.06
CA ILE A 77 -0.68 18.95 43.89
C ILE A 77 0.21 17.87 44.54
N ASP A 78 1.05 17.23 43.73
CA ASP A 78 2.00 16.20 44.19
C ASP A 78 3.34 16.32 43.42
N PRO A 79 4.39 16.85 44.06
CA PRO A 79 5.71 17.00 43.44
C PRO A 79 6.38 15.67 43.04
N ALA A 80 6.00 14.56 43.68
CA ALA A 80 6.56 13.24 43.41
C ALA A 80 5.85 12.53 42.23
N GLN A 81 4.73 13.07 41.74
CA GLN A 81 3.94 12.42 40.70
C GLN A 81 4.63 12.48 39.32
N PRO A 82 4.99 11.33 38.72
CA PRO A 82 5.62 11.31 37.42
C PRO A 82 4.59 11.55 36.31
N VAL A 83 4.81 12.59 35.49
CA VAL A 83 4.04 12.83 34.26
C VAL A 83 4.82 12.31 33.06
N ALA A 84 4.52 11.07 32.66
CA ALA A 84 5.15 10.39 31.54
C ALA A 84 4.23 10.32 30.29
N ASN A 85 4.80 9.95 29.14
CA ASN A 85 4.06 9.65 27.91
C ASN A 85 3.14 10.77 27.39
N ILE A 86 3.54 12.03 27.55
CA ILE A 86 2.83 13.17 26.95
C ILE A 86 2.93 13.07 25.43
N ARG A 87 1.82 12.74 24.78
CA ARG A 87 1.70 12.63 23.33
C ARG A 87 0.46 13.35 22.85
N THR A 88 0.57 13.92 21.66
CA THR A 88 -0.57 14.45 20.91
C THR A 88 -1.39 13.29 20.34
N PHE A 89 -2.66 13.54 20.04
CA PHE A 89 -3.50 12.49 19.43
C PHE A 89 -2.97 12.10 18.05
N GLU A 90 -2.40 13.05 17.31
CA GLU A 90 -1.71 12.83 16.03
C GLU A 90 -0.51 11.88 16.18
N GLN A 91 0.28 12.02 17.24
CA GLN A 91 1.38 11.10 17.54
C GLN A 91 0.88 9.69 17.90
N VAL A 92 -0.21 9.58 18.67
CA VAL A 92 -0.81 8.27 18.99
C VAL A 92 -1.29 7.56 17.73
N ILE A 93 -1.92 8.29 16.81
CA ILE A 93 -2.31 7.76 15.49
C ILE A 93 -1.07 7.37 14.69
N ALA A 94 -0.06 8.22 14.61
CA ALA A 94 1.17 7.94 13.87
C ALA A 94 1.90 6.70 14.38
N ASP A 95 2.03 6.55 15.71
CA ASP A 95 2.64 5.40 16.37
C ASP A 95 1.89 4.10 16.05
N SER A 96 0.55 4.17 15.95
CA SER A 96 -0.31 3.02 15.64
C SER A 96 -0.12 2.53 14.19
N VAL A 97 0.36 3.38 13.28
CA VAL A 97 0.59 3.05 11.86
C VAL A 97 2.09 2.88 11.54
N ALA A 98 2.98 3.26 12.46
CA ALA A 98 4.43 3.27 12.24
C ALA A 98 5.01 1.92 11.77
N PRO A 99 4.63 0.74 12.32
CA PRO A 99 5.14 -0.55 11.84
C PRO A 99 4.77 -0.83 10.37
N ARG A 100 3.57 -0.41 9.92
CA ARG A 100 3.11 -0.62 8.54
C ARG A 100 3.83 0.26 7.53
N ARG A 101 4.29 1.44 7.94
CA ARG A 101 4.90 2.42 7.04
C ARG A 101 6.19 1.91 6.39
N LEU A 102 7.02 1.19 7.15
CA LEU A 102 8.28 0.63 6.64
C LEU A 102 8.00 -0.41 5.54
N SER A 103 7.07 -1.33 5.78
CA SER A 103 6.69 -2.35 4.79
C SER A 103 6.13 -1.74 3.51
N VAL A 104 5.28 -0.70 3.62
CA VAL A 104 4.74 0.01 2.45
C VAL A 104 5.85 0.70 1.65
N VAL A 105 6.80 1.34 2.33
CA VAL A 105 7.94 2.00 1.67
C VAL A 105 8.81 0.97 0.94
N LEU A 106 9.19 -0.13 1.60
CA LEU A 106 9.99 -1.19 0.97
C LEU A 106 9.27 -1.81 -0.22
N LEU A 107 7.98 -2.10 -0.09
CA LEU A 107 7.17 -2.63 -1.18
C LEU A 107 7.09 -1.64 -2.34
N GLY A 108 6.95 -0.34 -2.05
CA GLY A 108 7.00 0.73 -3.06
C GLY A 108 8.34 0.80 -3.79
N VAL A 109 9.46 0.66 -3.08
CA VAL A 109 10.80 0.62 -3.69
C VAL A 109 10.97 -0.60 -4.60
N PHE A 110 10.57 -1.80 -4.14
CA PHE A 110 10.64 -3.01 -4.96
C PHE A 110 9.71 -2.95 -6.17
N ALA A 111 8.50 -2.42 -6.01
CA ALA A 111 7.58 -2.19 -7.12
C ALA A 111 8.18 -1.22 -8.16
N GLY A 112 8.80 -0.13 -7.72
CA GLY A 112 9.50 0.80 -8.60
C GLY A 112 10.65 0.14 -9.36
N ALA A 113 11.48 -0.65 -8.67
CA ALA A 113 12.56 -1.41 -9.29
C ALA A 113 12.05 -2.43 -10.33
N ALA A 114 10.95 -3.14 -10.01
CA ALA A 114 10.32 -4.08 -10.92
C ALA A 114 9.79 -3.40 -12.20
N VAL A 115 9.21 -2.20 -12.07
CA VAL A 115 8.75 -1.40 -13.21
C VAL A 115 9.92 -0.98 -14.10
N ILE A 116 11.04 -0.55 -13.51
CA ILE A 116 12.25 -0.18 -14.26
C ILE A 116 12.79 -1.41 -15.01
N LEU A 117 12.90 -2.56 -14.33
CA LEU A 117 13.36 -3.81 -14.96
C LEU A 117 12.44 -4.25 -16.10
N ALA A 118 11.12 -4.15 -15.92
CA ALA A 118 10.15 -4.43 -16.96
C ALA A 118 10.31 -3.49 -18.17
N ALA A 119 10.50 -2.19 -17.93
CA ALA A 119 10.73 -1.21 -19.00
C ALA A 119 11.99 -1.52 -19.81
N VAL A 120 13.09 -1.86 -19.14
CA VAL A 120 14.36 -2.26 -19.77
C VAL A 120 14.18 -3.55 -20.58
N GLY A 121 13.48 -4.55 -20.04
CA GLY A 121 13.19 -5.80 -20.73
C GLY A 121 12.34 -5.60 -21.99
N ILE A 122 11.26 -4.82 -21.89
CA ILE A 122 10.41 -4.46 -23.04
C ILE A 122 11.22 -3.73 -24.11
N TYR A 123 12.02 -2.74 -23.72
CA TYR A 123 12.90 -2.02 -24.64
C TYR A 123 13.86 -2.98 -25.35
N GLY A 124 14.50 -3.89 -24.61
CA GLY A 124 15.43 -4.87 -25.17
C GLY A 124 14.78 -5.79 -26.18
N VAL A 125 13.63 -6.38 -25.83
CA VAL A 125 12.87 -7.28 -26.72
C VAL A 125 12.38 -6.56 -27.97
N ILE A 126 11.83 -5.35 -27.83
CA ILE A 126 11.32 -4.58 -28.98
C ILE A 126 12.47 -4.10 -29.86
N SER A 127 13.57 -3.62 -29.28
CA SER A 127 14.75 -3.21 -30.04
C SER A 127 15.32 -4.38 -30.84
N PHE A 128 15.37 -5.58 -30.25
CA PHE A 128 15.80 -6.78 -30.95
C PHE A 128 14.85 -7.15 -32.11
N LEU A 129 13.54 -7.16 -31.86
CA LEU A 129 12.53 -7.46 -32.89
C LEU A 129 12.54 -6.46 -34.05
N VAL A 130 12.77 -5.17 -33.75
CA VAL A 130 12.91 -4.12 -34.75
C VAL A 130 14.15 -4.36 -35.61
N VAL A 131 15.31 -4.64 -35.00
CA VAL A 131 16.56 -4.93 -35.73
C VAL A 131 16.43 -6.19 -36.59
N GLN A 132 15.67 -7.19 -36.16
CA GLN A 132 15.45 -8.40 -36.96
C GLN A 132 14.52 -8.15 -38.16
N ARG A 133 13.67 -7.11 -38.10
CA ARG A 133 12.68 -6.77 -39.15
C ARG A 133 13.03 -5.52 -39.97
N THR A 134 14.18 -4.87 -39.72
CA THR A 134 14.62 -3.69 -40.48
C THR A 134 14.75 -3.97 -41.97
N HIS A 135 15.14 -5.17 -42.38
CA HIS A 135 15.24 -5.54 -43.80
C HIS A 135 13.86 -5.54 -44.49
N GLU A 136 12.84 -6.15 -43.87
CA GLU A 136 11.47 -6.13 -44.40
C GLU A 136 10.87 -4.72 -44.42
N MET A 137 11.15 -3.94 -43.36
CA MET A 137 10.71 -2.55 -43.26
C MET A 137 11.37 -1.66 -44.32
N GLY A 138 12.65 -1.86 -44.61
CA GLY A 138 13.40 -1.16 -45.64
C GLY A 138 12.87 -1.44 -47.04
N VAL A 139 12.58 -2.71 -47.37
CA VAL A 139 11.97 -3.09 -48.65
C VAL A 139 10.56 -2.48 -48.80
N ARG A 140 9.74 -2.51 -47.74
CA ARG A 140 8.41 -1.87 -47.78
C ARG A 140 8.48 -0.35 -47.96
N MET A 141 9.41 0.32 -47.30
CA MET A 141 9.61 1.76 -47.50
C MET A 141 10.11 2.08 -48.92
N ALA A 142 10.96 1.24 -49.50
CA ALA A 142 11.39 1.37 -50.89
C ALA A 142 10.24 1.17 -51.90
N LEU A 143 9.24 0.35 -51.54
CA LEU A 143 8.00 0.16 -52.31
C LEU A 143 6.94 1.26 -52.05
N GLY A 144 7.26 2.30 -51.27
CA GLY A 144 6.40 3.46 -51.03
C GLY A 144 5.55 3.42 -49.76
N ALA A 145 5.77 2.46 -48.85
CA ALA A 145 5.07 2.43 -47.56
C ALA A 145 5.43 3.65 -46.70
N GLN A 146 4.43 4.24 -46.05
CA GLN A 146 4.62 5.44 -45.25
C GLN A 146 5.26 5.06 -43.91
N ARG A 147 6.10 5.93 -43.34
CA ARG A 147 6.74 5.71 -42.01
C ARG A 147 5.72 5.40 -40.91
N ALA A 148 4.48 5.89 -41.04
CA ALA A 148 3.38 5.62 -40.14
C ALA A 148 2.92 4.14 -40.15
N ASP A 149 2.97 3.46 -41.30
CA ASP A 149 2.56 2.06 -41.43
C ASP A 149 3.55 1.13 -40.70
N VAL A 150 4.83 1.44 -40.80
CA VAL A 150 5.91 0.73 -40.09
C VAL A 150 5.82 0.97 -38.59
N LEU A 151 5.55 2.21 -38.17
CA LEU A 151 5.37 2.57 -36.77
C LEU A 151 4.16 1.83 -36.16
N GLY A 152 3.03 1.78 -36.88
CA GLY A 152 1.82 1.08 -36.46
C GLY A 152 2.04 -0.44 -36.28
N LEU A 153 2.83 -1.07 -37.16
CA LEU A 153 3.19 -2.48 -37.04
C LEU A 153 4.04 -2.78 -35.79
N VAL A 154 5.03 -1.93 -35.50
CA VAL A 154 5.90 -2.09 -34.33
C VAL A 154 5.11 -1.84 -33.04
N ILE A 155 4.35 -0.74 -32.98
CA ILE A 155 3.52 -0.40 -31.82
C ILE A 155 2.44 -1.47 -31.60
N GLY A 156 1.77 -1.94 -32.66
CA GLY A 156 0.74 -2.99 -32.54
C GLY A 156 1.30 -4.31 -32.04
N GLY A 157 2.49 -4.71 -32.51
CA GLY A 157 3.19 -5.89 -31.98
C GLY A 157 3.57 -5.74 -30.51
N ALA A 158 4.09 -4.57 -30.13
CA ALA A 158 4.40 -4.24 -28.74
C ALA A 158 3.14 -4.27 -27.86
N LEU A 159 2.04 -3.66 -28.32
CA LEU A 159 0.77 -3.61 -27.60
C LEU A 159 0.22 -5.02 -27.34
N LYS A 160 0.31 -5.91 -28.32
CA LYS A 160 -0.15 -7.30 -28.18
C LYS A 160 0.67 -8.06 -27.14
N LEU A 161 2.00 -7.90 -27.16
CA LEU A 161 2.88 -8.55 -26.19
C LEU A 161 2.60 -8.06 -24.76
N VAL A 162 2.39 -6.74 -24.62
CA VAL A 162 2.06 -6.09 -23.35
C VAL A 162 0.69 -6.53 -22.86
N ALA A 163 -0.32 -6.60 -23.73
CA ALA A 163 -1.65 -7.05 -23.36
C ALA A 163 -1.65 -8.49 -22.82
N VAL A 164 -0.93 -9.41 -23.49
CA VAL A 164 -0.80 -10.80 -23.03
C VAL A 164 -0.04 -10.87 -21.70
N GLY A 165 1.10 -10.16 -21.58
CA GLY A 165 1.87 -10.13 -20.35
C GLY A 165 1.09 -9.54 -19.17
N THR A 166 0.32 -8.47 -19.42
CA THR A 166 -0.52 -7.83 -18.41
C THR A 166 -1.67 -8.74 -17.98
N ALA A 167 -2.34 -9.40 -18.93
CA ALA A 167 -3.39 -10.37 -18.60
C ALA A 167 -2.85 -11.54 -17.77
N ALA A 168 -1.71 -12.12 -18.15
CA ALA A 168 -1.06 -13.18 -17.39
C ALA A 168 -0.62 -12.70 -15.99
N GLY A 169 -0.05 -11.50 -15.90
CA GLY A 169 0.34 -10.88 -14.63
C GLY A 169 -0.84 -10.61 -13.71
N LEU A 170 -1.97 -10.13 -14.24
CA LEU A 170 -3.21 -9.92 -13.48
C LEU A 170 -3.77 -11.24 -12.93
N LEU A 171 -3.75 -12.30 -13.73
CA LEU A 171 -4.17 -13.63 -13.29
C LEU A 171 -3.26 -14.15 -12.16
N LEU A 172 -1.93 -14.06 -12.35
CA LEU A 172 -0.97 -14.44 -11.32
C LEU A 172 -1.17 -13.64 -10.03
N ALA A 173 -1.34 -12.32 -10.14
CA ALA A 173 -1.60 -11.45 -9.00
C ALA A 173 -2.89 -11.87 -8.25
N LEU A 174 -3.98 -12.12 -8.96
CA LEU A 174 -5.24 -12.61 -8.36
C LEU A 174 -5.06 -13.93 -7.60
N PHE A 175 -4.33 -14.88 -8.17
CA PHE A 175 -4.03 -16.16 -7.50
C PHE A 175 -3.16 -15.96 -6.27
N SER A 176 -2.11 -15.13 -6.36
CA SER A 176 -1.25 -14.80 -5.23
C SER A 176 -2.02 -14.09 -4.10
N THR A 177 -2.92 -13.15 -4.43
CA THR A 177 -3.75 -12.47 -3.42
C THR A 177 -4.66 -13.46 -2.71
N ARG A 178 -5.27 -14.41 -3.44
CA ARG A 178 -6.09 -15.47 -2.83
C ARG A 178 -5.27 -16.42 -1.95
N ALA A 179 -4.08 -16.82 -2.38
CA ALA A 179 -3.20 -17.65 -1.57
C ALA A 179 -2.76 -16.95 -0.27
N LEU A 180 -2.49 -15.64 -0.35
CA LEU A 180 -2.14 -14.82 0.81
C LEU A 180 -3.30 -14.61 1.77
N GLN A 181 -4.54 -14.46 1.27
CA GLN A 181 -5.74 -14.42 2.13
C GLN A 181 -5.91 -15.70 2.95
N ALA A 182 -5.54 -16.85 2.39
CA ALA A 182 -5.60 -18.12 3.11
C ALA A 182 -4.58 -18.21 4.26
N LEU A 183 -3.50 -17.44 4.21
CA LEU A 183 -2.44 -17.40 5.23
C LEU A 183 -2.58 -16.21 6.20
N LEU A 184 -3.11 -15.07 5.76
CA LEU A 184 -3.26 -13.85 6.57
C LEU A 184 -4.75 -13.54 6.81
N TYR A 185 -5.18 -13.71 8.05
CA TYR A 185 -6.51 -13.29 8.52
C TYR A 185 -6.73 -11.78 8.25
N GLN A 186 -7.89 -11.42 7.69
CA GLN A 186 -8.39 -10.05 7.46
C GLN A 186 -7.66 -9.16 6.41
N VAL A 187 -6.97 -9.71 5.41
CA VAL A 187 -6.58 -8.89 4.23
C VAL A 187 -7.77 -8.80 3.27
N SER A 188 -8.39 -7.61 3.15
CA SER A 188 -9.49 -7.35 2.22
C SER A 188 -9.13 -7.76 0.79
N ALA A 189 -10.05 -8.49 0.16
CA ALA A 189 -9.68 -9.51 -0.81
C ALA A 189 -9.43 -9.05 -2.25
N PHE A 190 -9.77 -7.81 -2.59
CA PHE A 190 -9.64 -7.31 -3.95
C PHE A 190 -9.80 -5.79 -3.97
N ASP A 191 -8.73 -5.07 -4.31
CA ASP A 191 -8.77 -3.61 -4.44
C ASP A 191 -8.77 -3.23 -5.92
N ALA A 192 -9.96 -3.18 -6.52
CA ALA A 192 -10.19 -2.84 -7.92
C ALA A 192 -9.46 -1.56 -8.40
N PRO A 193 -9.47 -0.43 -7.66
CA PRO A 193 -8.73 0.75 -8.10
C PRO A 193 -7.21 0.53 -8.13
N THR A 194 -6.64 -0.25 -7.22
CA THR A 194 -5.21 -0.60 -7.27
C THR A 194 -4.87 -1.42 -8.51
N PHE A 195 -5.68 -2.44 -8.83
CA PHE A 195 -5.48 -3.24 -10.05
C PHE A 195 -5.59 -2.38 -11.33
N LEU A 196 -6.56 -1.47 -11.37
CA LEU A 196 -6.77 -0.56 -12.50
C LEU A 196 -5.59 0.42 -12.65
N LEU A 197 -5.14 1.03 -11.55
CA LEU A 197 -4.00 1.94 -11.54
C LEU A 197 -2.71 1.25 -12.02
N VAL A 198 -2.42 0.05 -11.51
CA VAL A 198 -1.24 -0.74 -11.91
C VAL A 198 -1.30 -1.08 -13.40
N THR A 199 -2.47 -1.48 -13.90
CA THR A 199 -2.66 -1.78 -15.33
C THR A 199 -2.39 -0.56 -16.20
N LEU A 200 -2.89 0.62 -15.80
CA LEU A 200 -2.63 1.88 -16.52
C LEU A 200 -1.15 2.27 -16.51
N ILE A 201 -0.48 2.15 -15.35
CA ILE A 201 0.95 2.46 -15.21
C ILE A 201 1.79 1.56 -16.10
N LEU A 202 1.55 0.24 -16.07
CA LEU A 202 2.27 -0.70 -16.92
C LEU A 202 2.03 -0.45 -18.41
N GLY A 203 0.79 -0.12 -18.79
CA GLY A 203 0.46 0.29 -20.15
C GLY A 203 1.22 1.54 -20.60
N ALA A 204 1.26 2.58 -19.75
CA ALA A 204 1.99 3.81 -20.03
C ALA A 204 3.51 3.57 -20.15
N VAL A 205 4.09 2.77 -19.25
CA VAL A 205 5.51 2.40 -19.28
C VAL A 205 5.85 1.62 -20.55
N ALA A 206 5.00 0.67 -20.95
CA ALA A 206 5.19 -0.09 -22.16
C ALA A 206 5.10 0.77 -23.43
N LEU A 207 4.15 1.70 -23.49
CA LEU A 207 4.05 2.68 -24.58
C LEU A 207 5.31 3.55 -24.66
N ALA A 208 5.77 4.08 -23.52
CA ALA A 208 6.98 4.89 -23.47
C ALA A 208 8.24 4.09 -23.87
N ALA A 209 8.39 2.86 -23.39
CA ALA A 209 9.53 1.99 -23.71
C ALA A 209 9.55 1.54 -25.17
N SER A 210 8.38 1.34 -25.79
CA SER A 210 8.25 0.93 -27.20
C SER A 210 8.36 2.10 -28.18
N TYR A 211 8.04 3.32 -27.76
CA TYR A 211 8.07 4.51 -28.63
C TYR A 211 9.48 4.86 -29.10
N LEU A 212 10.48 4.82 -28.22
CA LEU A 212 11.88 5.12 -28.54
C LEU A 212 12.48 4.23 -29.65
N PRO A 213 12.44 2.90 -29.56
CA PRO A 213 12.93 2.03 -30.63
C PRO A 213 12.10 2.12 -31.92
N ALA A 214 10.78 2.32 -31.83
CA ALA A 214 9.93 2.54 -33.00
C ALA A 214 10.28 3.85 -33.74
N GLN A 215 10.57 4.92 -32.99
CA GLN A 215 11.04 6.18 -33.56
C GLN A 215 12.44 6.07 -34.17
N ARG A 216 13.35 5.29 -33.54
CA ARG A 216 14.66 4.99 -34.13
C ARG A 216 14.54 4.21 -35.43
N ALA A 217 13.65 3.21 -35.51
CA ALA A 217 13.43 2.42 -36.72
C ALA A 217 12.94 3.27 -37.91
N THR A 218 12.10 4.27 -37.64
CA THR A 218 11.53 5.15 -38.66
C THR A 218 12.44 6.31 -39.05
N ARG A 219 13.42 6.65 -38.20
CA ARG A 219 14.47 7.66 -38.47
C ARG A 219 15.77 7.08 -39.00
N ALA A 220 16.00 5.77 -38.87
CA ALA A 220 17.14 5.11 -39.48
C ALA A 220 17.04 5.29 -41.00
N ASP A 221 17.99 6.02 -41.57
CA ASP A 221 17.98 6.42 -42.96
C ASP A 221 17.98 5.17 -43.86
N PRO A 222 17.00 5.00 -44.76
CA PRO A 222 16.93 3.84 -45.66
C PRO A 222 18.16 3.68 -46.56
N MET A 223 18.98 4.72 -46.69
CA MET A 223 20.25 4.71 -47.43
C MET A 223 21.38 3.92 -46.74
N ILE A 224 21.39 3.79 -45.41
CA ILE A 224 22.45 3.04 -44.70
C ILE A 224 22.21 1.52 -44.81
N ALA A 225 20.95 1.09 -44.95
CA ALA A 225 20.61 -0.32 -45.15
C ALA A 225 21.07 -0.83 -46.54
N LEU A 226 21.24 0.06 -47.52
CA LEU A 226 21.70 -0.29 -48.88
C LEU A 226 23.23 -0.25 -49.03
N SER A 227 23.98 0.41 -48.15
CA SER A 227 25.44 0.54 -48.28
C SER A 227 26.23 -0.67 -47.77
N HIS A 228 25.57 -1.72 -47.27
CA HIS A 228 26.22 -2.98 -46.90
C HIS A 228 26.25 -4.02 -48.06
N ILE A 229 25.86 -3.59 -49.27
CA ILE A 229 25.77 -4.43 -50.50
C ILE A 229 26.94 -4.17 -51.48
N THR A 230 27.96 -3.40 -51.12
CA THR A 230 29.19 -3.26 -51.93
C THR A 230 30.42 -3.75 -51.19
#